data_AF-W7YKW6-F1
#
_entry.id   AF-W7YKW6-F1
#
_cell.length_a   1.000
_cell.length_b   1.000
_cell.length_c   1.000
_cell.angle_alpha   90.00
_cell.angle_beta   90.00
_cell.angle_gamma   90.00
#
_symmetry.space_group_name_H-M   'P 1'
#
loop_
_entity.id
_entity.type
_entity.pdbx_description
1 polymer ?
#
loop_
_entity_poly.entity_id
_entity_poly.type
_entity_poly.pdbx_seq_one_letter_code
_entity_poly.pdbx_strand_id
1 'polypeptide(L)'
;MSINFTKAIVSQLQREIAELESKSMDEKNKKDKALSKINQLQRDMKISQSHNDLSSKMTRVNKLEEEIKNSNRLQADLSKQLVTKKALLEKNLSK
;
A
#
# COMPACT_ATOMS: atom_id res chain seq x y z
N MET A 1 -12.74 34.52 0.25
CA MET A 1 -13.73 33.42 0.37
C MET A 1 -14.50 33.63 1.66
N SER A 2 -15.78 33.26 1.72
CA SER A 2 -16.49 33.21 3.00
C SER A 2 -15.79 32.18 3.90
N ILE A 3 -15.70 32.47 5.20
CA ILE A 3 -15.06 31.61 6.21
C ILE A 3 -15.61 30.18 6.15
N ASN A 4 -16.91 30.01 5.83
CA ASN A 4 -17.56 28.71 5.71
C ASN A 4 -17.05 27.88 4.53
N PHE A 5 -16.72 28.51 3.40
CA PHE A 5 -16.23 27.80 2.21
C PHE A 5 -14.81 27.26 2.42
N THR A 6 -13.93 28.04 3.06
CA THR A 6 -12.58 27.58 3.41
C THR A 6 -12.63 26.41 4.41
N LYS A 7 -13.50 26.48 5.43
CA LYS A 7 -13.69 25.37 6.39
C LYS A 7 -14.15 24.08 5.71
N ALA A 8 -15.09 24.16 4.77
CA ALA A 8 -15.57 22.99 4.03
C ALA A 8 -14.46 22.31 3.22
N ILE A 9 -13.63 23.10 2.54
CA ILE A 9 -12.49 22.59 1.76
C ILE A 9 -11.46 21.92 2.67
N VAL A 10 -11.13 22.55 3.80
CA VAL A 10 -10.17 21.99 4.78
C VAL A 10 -10.67 20.65 5.30
N SER A 11 -11.93 20.56 5.73
CA SER A 11 -12.52 19.31 6.23
C SER A 11 -12.53 18.21 5.15
N GLN A 12 -12.84 18.57 3.91
CA GLN A 12 -12.79 17.63 2.79
C GLN A 12 -11.36 17.11 2.56
N LEU A 13 -10.36 18.00 2.52
CA LEU A 13 -8.96 17.62 2.33
C LEU A 13 -8.45 16.72 3.45
N GLN A 14 -8.81 17.02 4.71
CA GLN A 14 -8.45 16.17 5.86
C GLN A 14 -9.05 14.77 5.73
N ARG A 15 -10.31 14.66 5.31
CA ARG A 15 -10.96 13.37 5.07
C ARG A 15 -10.28 12.60 3.94
N GLU A 16 -10.00 13.25 2.81
CA GLU A 16 -9.30 12.63 1.69
C GLU A 16 -7.90 12.13 2.08
N ILE A 17 -7.16 12.91 2.90
CA ILE A 17 -5.85 12.50 3.44
C ILE A 17 -6.00 11.26 4.31
N ALA A 18 -6.97 11.25 5.24
CA ALA A 18 -7.20 10.10 6.12
C ALA A 18 -7.57 8.83 5.32
N GLU A 19 -8.38 8.97 4.28
CA GLU A 19 -8.75 7.86 3.39
C GLU A 19 -7.52 7.34 2.61
N LEU A 20 -6.63 8.22 2.13
CA LEU A 20 -5.38 7.82 1.46
C LEU A 20 -4.39 7.16 2.42
N GLU A 21 -4.29 7.63 3.67
CA GLU A 21 -3.45 7.02 4.71
C GLU A 21 -3.95 5.61 5.07
N SER A 22 -5.27 5.43 5.20
CA SER A 22 -5.88 4.11 5.40
C SER A 22 -5.54 3.15 4.25
N LYS A 23 -5.72 3.58 3.00
CA LYS A 23 -5.40 2.77 1.82
C LYS A 23 -3.91 2.39 1.79
N SER A 24 -3.02 3.30 2.15
CA SER A 24 -1.59 3.03 2.22
C SER A 24 -1.26 1.96 3.28
N MET A 25 -1.90 2.03 4.44
CA MET A 25 -1.77 1.03 5.50
C MET A 25 -2.29 -0.35 5.05
N ASP A 26 -3.42 -0.40 4.35
CA ASP A 26 -3.97 -1.65 3.83
C ASP A 26 -3.02 -2.32 2.83
N GLU A 27 -2.43 -1.54 1.92
CA GLU A 27 -1.41 -2.06 0.99
C GLU A 27 -0.15 -2.53 1.72
N LYS A 28 0.24 -1.87 2.81
CA LYS A 28 1.35 -2.32 3.66
C LYS A 28 1.04 -3.67 4.29
N ASN A 29 -0.15 -3.80 4.87
CA ASN A 29 -0.60 -5.05 5.49
C ASN A 29 -0.68 -6.20 4.48
N LYS A 30 -1.12 -5.95 3.25
CA LYS A 30 -1.12 -6.95 2.15
C LYS A 30 0.30 -7.39 1.82
N LYS A 31 1.24 -6.44 1.67
CA LYS A 31 2.65 -6.72 1.40
C LYS A 31 3.28 -7.56 2.52
N ASP A 32 3.04 -7.21 3.78
CA ASP A 32 3.62 -7.92 4.92
C ASP A 32 3.10 -9.36 5.01
N LYS A 33 1.80 -9.59 4.71
CA LYS A 33 1.22 -10.94 4.59
C LYS A 33 1.84 -11.73 3.45
N ALA A 34 2.02 -11.12 2.28
CA ALA A 34 2.65 -11.77 1.12
C ALA A 34 4.10 -12.16 1.43
N LEU A 35 4.88 -11.26 2.04
CA LEU A 35 6.26 -11.52 2.48
C LEU A 35 6.34 -12.66 3.49
N SER A 36 5.48 -12.65 4.50
CA SER A 36 5.40 -13.73 5.48
C SER A 36 5.11 -15.08 4.81
N LYS A 37 4.21 -15.10 3.82
CA LYS A 37 3.88 -16.32 3.07
C LYS A 37 5.03 -16.79 2.18
N ILE A 38 5.75 -15.89 1.52
CA ILE A 38 6.97 -16.23 0.76
C ILE A 38 7.99 -16.86 1.69
N ASN A 39 8.26 -16.26 2.85
CA ASN A 39 9.23 -16.80 3.82
C ASN A 39 8.84 -18.21 4.30
N GLN A 40 7.54 -18.45 4.51
CA GLN A 40 7.04 -19.79 4.81
C GLN A 40 7.31 -20.77 3.65
N LEU A 41 6.88 -20.40 2.43
CA LEU A 41 7.04 -21.25 1.25
C LEU A 41 8.51 -21.57 0.96
N GLN A 42 9.41 -20.60 1.12
CA GLN A 42 10.85 -20.80 0.96
C GLN A 42 11.41 -21.81 1.97
N ARG A 43 10.91 -21.83 3.21
CA ARG A 43 11.28 -22.87 4.20
C ARG A 43 10.71 -24.23 3.77
N ASP A 44 9.45 -24.28 3.37
CA ASP A 44 8.76 -25.51 2.94
C ASP A 44 9.36 -26.10 1.65
N MET A 45 10.01 -25.28 0.83
CA MET A 45 10.73 -25.72 -0.38
C MET A 45 12.04 -26.43 -0.03
N LYS A 46 12.75 -26.02 1.03
CA LYS A 46 14.04 -26.64 1.44
C LYS A 46 13.88 -28.09 1.89
N ILE A 47 12.71 -28.46 2.37
CA ILE A 47 12.38 -29.81 2.84
C ILE A 47 11.49 -30.58 1.84
N SER A 48 11.21 -29.99 0.68
CA SER A 48 10.37 -30.62 -0.35
C SER A 48 11.07 -31.83 -0.96
N GLN A 49 10.43 -32.98 -0.92
CA GLN A 49 10.96 -34.23 -1.46
C GLN A 49 10.46 -34.53 -2.89
N SER A 50 9.54 -33.72 -3.43
CA SER A 50 8.97 -33.90 -4.76
C SER A 50 9.22 -32.70 -5.66
N HIS A 51 9.61 -32.97 -6.91
CA HIS A 51 9.79 -31.95 -7.95
C HIS A 51 8.48 -31.20 -8.27
N ASN A 52 7.34 -31.90 -8.28
CA ASN A 52 6.04 -31.30 -8.58
C ASN A 52 5.60 -30.33 -7.48
N ASP A 53 5.86 -30.69 -6.21
CA ASP A 53 5.60 -29.84 -5.06
C ASP A 53 6.51 -28.59 -5.06
N LEU A 54 7.80 -28.78 -5.34
CA LEU A 54 8.76 -27.69 -5.46
C LEU A 54 8.37 -26.68 -6.56
N SER A 55 8.01 -27.17 -7.75
CA SER A 55 7.58 -26.34 -8.88
C SER A 55 6.31 -25.54 -8.57
N SER A 56 5.34 -26.17 -7.90
CA SER A 56 4.09 -25.52 -7.48
C SER A 56 4.34 -24.42 -6.46
N LYS A 57 5.20 -24.67 -5.46
CA LYS A 57 5.61 -23.66 -4.46
C LYS A 57 6.38 -22.51 -5.11
N MET A 58 7.29 -22.78 -6.03
CA MET A 58 8.04 -21.75 -6.77
C MET A 58 7.10 -20.85 -7.58
N THR A 59 6.11 -21.44 -8.27
CA THR A 59 5.08 -20.68 -8.98
C THR A 59 4.28 -19.78 -8.04
N ARG A 60 3.98 -20.26 -6.82
CA ARG A 60 3.27 -19.46 -5.82
C ARG A 60 4.14 -18.31 -5.29
N VAL A 61 5.43 -18.53 -5.08
CA VAL A 61 6.38 -17.48 -4.70
C VAL A 61 6.43 -16.38 -5.77
N ASN A 62 6.59 -16.75 -7.05
CA ASN A 62 6.63 -15.77 -8.15
C ASN A 62 5.38 -14.89 -8.19
N LYS A 63 4.19 -15.48 -8.01
CA LYS A 63 2.92 -14.73 -7.94
C LYS A 63 2.89 -13.73 -6.78
N LEU A 64 3.33 -14.17 -5.59
CA LEU A 64 3.39 -13.29 -4.41
C LEU A 64 4.42 -12.16 -4.58
N GLU A 65 5.53 -12.42 -5.28
CA GLU A 65 6.52 -11.38 -5.61
C GLU A 65 5.96 -10.33 -6.57
N GLU A 66 5.17 -10.74 -7.56
CA GLU A 66 4.45 -9.81 -8.44
C GLU A 66 3.42 -8.98 -7.68
N GLU A 67 2.67 -9.59 -6.76
CA GLU A 67 1.75 -8.88 -5.87
C GLU A 67 2.50 -7.81 -5.03
N ILE A 68 3.67 -8.15 -4.46
CA ILE A 68 4.50 -7.20 -3.72
C ILE A 68 4.97 -6.04 -4.62
N LYS A 69 5.40 -6.33 -5.85
CA LYS A 69 5.80 -5.28 -6.81
C LYS A 69 4.64 -4.33 -7.11
N ASN A 70 3.44 -4.86 -7.26
CA ASN A 70 2.23 -4.05 -7.49
C ASN A 70 1.87 -3.21 -6.25
N SER A 71 1.87 -3.78 -5.04
CA SER A 71 1.64 -3.01 -3.81
C SER A 71 2.69 -1.91 -3.60
N ASN A 72 3.97 -2.15 -3.94
CA ASN A 72 5.00 -1.11 -3.89
C ASN A 72 4.73 0.05 -4.86
N ARG A 73 4.27 -0.25 -6.08
CA ARG A 73 3.87 0.79 -7.05
C ARG A 73 2.68 1.60 -6.54
N LEU A 74 1.66 0.94 -6.00
CA LEU A 74 0.50 1.60 -5.41
C LEU A 74 0.88 2.48 -4.21
N GLN A 75 1.76 1.98 -3.32
CA GLN A 75 2.26 2.78 -2.19
C GLN A 75 3.02 4.03 -2.65
N ALA A 76 3.84 3.92 -3.69
CA ALA A 76 4.55 5.06 -4.25
C ALA A 76 3.58 6.11 -4.84
N ASP A 77 2.53 5.66 -5.52
CA ASP A 77 1.49 6.54 -6.06
C ASP A 77 0.69 7.24 -4.94
N LEU A 78 0.21 6.47 -3.96
CA LEU A 78 -0.50 6.99 -2.78
C LEU A 78 0.37 8.01 -2.02
N SER A 79 1.68 7.76 -1.91
CA SER A 79 2.61 8.70 -1.25
C SER A 79 2.70 10.03 -2.00
N LYS A 80 2.76 10.01 -3.33
CA LYS A 80 2.74 11.23 -4.16
C LYS A 80 1.43 12.02 -3.98
N GLN A 81 0.30 11.30 -3.98
CA GLN A 81 -1.01 11.91 -3.75
C GLN A 81 -1.10 12.53 -2.35
N LEU A 82 -0.60 11.85 -1.32
CA LEU A 82 -0.56 12.36 0.06
C LEU A 82 0.26 13.64 0.17
N VAL A 83 1.46 13.68 -0.40
CA VAL A 83 2.30 14.90 -0.39
C VAL A 83 1.56 16.07 -1.05
N THR A 84 0.93 15.81 -2.20
CA THR A 84 0.18 16.84 -2.93
C THR A 84 -1.01 17.37 -2.12
N LYS A 85 -1.78 16.48 -1.49
CA LYS A 85 -2.95 16.84 -0.69
C LYS A 85 -2.57 17.54 0.61
N LYS A 86 -1.48 17.12 1.27
CA LYS A 86 -0.94 17.79 2.47
C LYS A 86 -0.46 19.20 2.16
N ALA A 87 0.28 19.40 1.05
CA ALA A 87 0.69 20.73 0.61
C ALA A 87 -0.52 21.63 0.27
N LEU A 88 -1.57 21.07 -0.34
CA LEU A 88 -2.81 21.81 -0.62
C LEU A 88 -3.54 22.19 0.67
N LEU A 89 -3.58 21.30 1.66
CA LEU A 89 -4.15 21.58 2.98
C LEU A 89 -3.40 22.71 3.68
N GLU A 90 -2.07 22.64 3.74
CA GLU A 90 -1.22 23.69 4.33
C GLU A 90 -1.48 25.05 3.67
N LYS A 91 -1.55 25.09 2.33
CA LYS A 91 -1.87 26.31 1.57
C LYS A 91 -3.25 26.89 1.89
N ASN A 92 -4.23 26.06 2.28
CA ASN A 92 -5.56 26.54 2.67
C ASN A 92 -5.64 26.93 4.14
N LEU A 93 -4.76 26.39 4.99
CA LEU A 93 -4.63 26.79 6.40
C LEU A 93 -3.81 28.07 6.58
N SER A 94 -2.89 28.36 5.67
CA SER A 94 -2.05 29.56 5.67
C SER A 94 -2.69 30.79 5.00
N LYS A 95 -3.96 30.68 4.58
CA LYS A 95 -4.75 31.72 3.91
C LYS A 95 -5.82 32.27 4.84
#